data_AF-A0A3A9VPC1-F1
#
_entry.id   AF-A0A3A9VPC1-F1
#
_cell.length_a   1.000
_cell.length_b   1.000
_cell.length_c   1.000
_cell.angle_alpha   90.00
_cell.angle_beta   90.00
_cell.angle_gamma   90.00
#
_symmetry.space_group_name_H-M   'P 1'
#
loop_
_entity.id
_entity.type
_entity.pdbx_description
1 polymer ?
#
loop_
_entity_poly.entity_id
_entity_poly.type
_entity_poly.pdbx_seq_one_letter_code
_entity_poly.pdbx_strand_id
1 'polypeptide(L)'
;MCSCAKDTILFEDNFEGHTLGNIPNKPWKKSGAGIVVIDTLKSFSGNKSVHFISGEGYKNRAFIGLDHIFPIVKNCYFGTMKMYVEEASPNGVHWTMLQSSGKVRSQNFSAEIRYGGQHQKHLMANYDTQGLKSDCWKHSQVKIPEKKWFTLKWMFDGDRNTMKLWLDGTIVEAITVKDYGEGCAFDEVNNKWIFPVFENVLMGWVDYQTGGGTRNVWIDDVVITTK
;
A
#
# COMPACT_ATOMS: atom_id res chain seq x y z
N MET A 1 -12.72 -1.20 -17.44
CA MET A 1 -11.46 -1.85 -17.88
C MET A 1 -10.39 -0.81 -17.76
N CYS A 2 -9.35 -1.06 -16.95
CA CYS A 2 -8.11 -0.30 -17.11
C CYS A 2 -7.81 -0.20 -18.61
N SER A 3 -7.58 1.04 -19.08
CA SER A 3 -7.74 1.38 -20.48
C SER A 3 -6.75 0.62 -21.37
N CYS A 4 -7.13 0.30 -22.61
CA CYS A 4 -6.21 -0.19 -23.65
C CYS A 4 -5.44 0.94 -24.38
N ALA A 5 -5.62 2.20 -23.98
CA ALA A 5 -4.89 3.36 -24.52
C ALA A 5 -3.47 3.47 -23.92
N LYS A 6 -2.63 4.34 -24.49
CA LYS A 6 -1.23 4.56 -24.06
C LYS A 6 -1.13 4.83 -22.55
N ASP A 7 -0.10 4.28 -21.93
CA ASP A 7 0.20 4.42 -20.49
C ASP A 7 0.32 5.92 -20.16
N THR A 8 -0.70 6.45 -19.49
CA THR A 8 -0.68 7.85 -19.05
C THR A 8 -0.17 7.86 -17.62
N ILE A 9 0.98 8.51 -17.41
CA ILE A 9 1.51 8.81 -16.07
C ILE A 9 0.62 9.87 -15.43
N LEU A 10 0.04 9.52 -14.28
CA LEU A 10 -0.79 10.43 -13.48
C LEU A 10 0.04 11.18 -12.45
N PHE A 11 1.09 10.53 -11.94
CA PHE A 11 2.00 11.07 -10.96
C PHE A 11 3.33 10.30 -11.00
N GLU A 12 4.45 11.00 -10.84
CA GLU A 12 5.76 10.39 -10.65
C GLU A 12 6.61 11.24 -9.70
N ASP A 13 7.44 10.58 -8.89
CA ASP A 13 8.38 11.23 -7.99
C ASP A 13 9.55 10.30 -7.66
N ASN A 14 10.77 10.76 -7.94
CA ASN A 14 12.03 10.11 -7.57
C ASN A 14 12.69 10.77 -6.34
N PHE A 15 12.00 11.71 -5.69
CA PHE A 15 12.38 12.38 -4.46
C PHE A 15 13.65 13.27 -4.51
N GLU A 16 14.33 13.34 -5.64
CA GLU A 16 15.56 14.14 -5.82
C GLU A 16 15.32 15.65 -5.60
N GLY A 17 14.13 16.12 -5.96
CA GLY A 17 13.71 17.53 -5.80
C GLY A 17 13.39 17.95 -4.37
N HIS A 18 13.44 17.04 -3.40
CA HIS A 18 13.00 17.32 -2.03
C HIS A 18 14.13 17.76 -1.11
N THR A 19 13.76 18.51 -0.06
CA THR A 19 14.69 19.00 0.96
C THR A 19 15.05 17.89 1.94
N LEU A 20 16.36 17.66 2.13
CA LEU A 20 16.89 16.69 3.08
C LEU A 20 16.38 16.95 4.52
N GLY A 21 16.03 15.89 5.23
CA GLY A 21 15.56 15.95 6.63
C GLY A 21 14.11 16.39 6.80
N ASN A 22 13.44 16.84 5.73
CA ASN A 22 12.03 17.21 5.77
C ASN A 22 11.14 16.06 5.29
N ILE A 23 9.86 16.11 5.67
CA ILE A 23 8.82 15.31 5.00
C ILE A 23 8.81 15.69 3.51
N PRO A 24 8.55 14.75 2.58
CA PRO A 24 8.37 15.08 1.17
C PRO A 24 7.38 16.25 0.99
N ASN A 25 7.76 17.24 0.18
CA ASN A 25 6.92 18.38 -0.15
C ASN A 25 5.59 17.96 -0.79
N LYS A 26 4.65 18.92 -0.93
CA LYS A 26 3.42 18.70 -1.69
C LYS A 26 3.73 18.13 -3.09
N PRO A 27 2.90 17.20 -3.60
CA PRO A 27 1.56 16.88 -3.10
C PRO A 27 1.48 15.82 -2.00
N TRP A 28 2.61 15.29 -1.52
CA TRP A 28 2.62 14.29 -0.47
C TRP A 28 2.04 14.80 0.84
N LYS A 29 1.24 13.95 1.49
CA LYS A 29 0.71 14.19 2.83
C LYS A 29 1.16 13.08 3.77
N LYS A 30 1.82 13.44 4.87
CA LYS A 30 2.17 12.51 5.93
C LYS A 30 0.90 12.03 6.67
N SER A 31 0.87 10.75 7.01
CA SER A 31 -0.16 10.13 7.84
C SER A 31 0.47 9.29 8.95
N GLY A 32 0.03 9.50 10.20
CA GLY A 32 0.51 8.81 11.40
C GLY A 32 1.60 9.54 12.19
N ALA A 33 1.90 9.01 13.38
CA ALA A 33 2.87 9.59 14.32
C ALA A 33 4.32 9.14 14.06
N GLY A 34 4.55 8.12 13.22
CA GLY A 34 5.89 7.70 12.83
C GLY A 34 6.67 8.79 12.09
N ILE A 35 7.96 8.58 11.87
CA ILE A 35 8.84 9.54 11.18
C ILE A 35 8.79 9.27 9.68
N VAL A 36 8.74 10.35 8.90
CA VAL A 36 8.85 10.32 7.44
C VAL A 36 9.76 11.47 7.05
N VAL A 37 10.91 11.17 6.47
CA VAL A 37 11.89 12.18 6.06
C VAL A 37 12.56 11.80 4.76
N ILE A 38 12.97 12.79 3.99
CA ILE A 38 13.91 12.61 2.90
C ILE A 38 15.29 12.39 3.50
N ASP A 39 15.98 11.31 3.15
CA ASP A 39 17.33 11.02 3.59
C ASP A 39 18.25 10.62 2.43
N THR A 40 19.53 10.38 2.74
CA THR A 40 20.55 9.87 1.81
C THR A 40 21.15 8.56 2.29
N LEU A 41 20.51 7.86 3.24
CA LEU A 41 21.05 6.63 3.81
C LEU A 41 20.89 5.45 2.86
N LYS A 42 19.78 5.45 2.11
CA LYS A 42 19.52 4.52 1.01
C LYS A 42 18.79 5.28 -0.08
N SER A 43 19.20 5.08 -1.33
CA SER A 43 18.46 5.50 -2.51
C SER A 43 18.51 4.38 -3.55
N PHE A 44 17.51 4.31 -4.42
CA PHE A 44 17.55 3.42 -5.59
C PHE A 44 18.04 4.19 -6.80
N SER A 45 17.40 5.31 -7.11
CA SER A 45 17.89 6.26 -8.11
C SER A 45 18.54 7.47 -7.39
N GLY A 46 19.41 8.20 -8.10
CA GLY A 46 20.03 9.40 -7.54
C GLY A 46 20.70 9.19 -6.17
N ASN A 47 20.46 10.10 -5.23
CA ASN A 47 21.05 10.07 -3.89
C ASN A 47 20.05 10.30 -2.75
N LYS A 48 18.74 10.45 -3.04
CA LYS A 48 17.70 10.61 -2.03
C LYS A 48 16.64 9.54 -2.14
N SER A 49 15.99 9.25 -1.01
CA SER A 49 14.71 8.56 -1.00
C SER A 49 13.93 8.96 0.25
N VAL A 50 12.69 8.45 0.40
CA VAL A 50 11.91 8.68 1.61
C VAL A 50 12.18 7.58 2.62
N HIS A 51 12.69 7.93 3.79
CA HIS A 51 12.85 7.06 4.95
C HIS A 51 11.64 7.14 5.88
N PHE A 52 11.11 5.97 6.21
CA PHE A 52 9.99 5.78 7.13
C PHE A 52 10.49 5.05 8.37
N ILE A 53 10.18 5.62 9.54
CA ILE A 53 10.36 4.96 10.83
C ILE A 53 8.99 4.83 11.48
N SER A 54 8.37 3.65 11.37
CA SER A 54 7.11 3.37 12.08
C SER A 54 7.40 2.81 13.48
N GLY A 55 6.43 2.98 14.38
CA GLY A 55 6.38 2.26 15.65
C GLY A 55 5.24 1.25 15.69
N GLU A 56 5.03 0.66 16.86
CA GLU A 56 3.99 -0.33 17.09
C GLU A 56 2.58 0.29 17.16
N GLY A 57 1.58 -0.42 16.63
CA GLY A 57 0.18 -0.01 16.67
C GLY A 57 -0.17 1.08 15.65
N TYR A 58 -1.44 1.09 15.24
CA TYR A 58 -1.93 1.91 14.13
C TYR A 58 -1.63 3.42 14.22
N LYS A 59 -1.57 3.97 15.44
CA LYS A 59 -1.25 5.40 15.67
C LYS A 59 0.17 5.75 15.23
N ASN A 60 1.12 4.82 15.37
CA ASN A 60 2.54 5.02 15.12
C ASN A 60 2.97 4.64 13.71
N ARG A 61 2.01 4.44 12.80
CA ARG A 61 2.29 4.25 11.38
C ARG A 61 3.10 5.42 10.80
N ALA A 62 3.87 5.13 9.78
CA ALA A 62 4.59 6.11 8.98
C ALA A 62 4.15 5.94 7.53
N PHE A 63 3.35 6.87 7.01
CA PHE A 63 2.87 6.84 5.63
C PHE A 63 3.00 8.21 4.97
N ILE A 64 3.17 8.20 3.66
CA ILE A 64 2.84 9.31 2.77
C ILE A 64 1.65 8.93 1.90
N GLY A 65 0.87 9.92 1.49
CA GLY A 65 -0.33 9.72 0.68
C GLY A 65 -0.47 10.72 -0.45
N LEU A 66 -1.14 10.28 -1.51
CA LEU A 66 -1.64 11.09 -2.61
C LEU A 66 -3.16 10.97 -2.68
N ASP A 67 -3.84 12.09 -2.80
CA ASP A 67 -5.29 12.17 -3.01
C ASP A 67 -5.67 13.04 -4.23
N HIS A 68 -4.83 14.03 -4.57
CA HIS A 68 -5.13 15.01 -5.63
C HIS A 68 -5.30 14.45 -7.06
N ILE A 69 -4.85 13.21 -7.33
CA ILE A 69 -5.06 12.53 -8.62
C ILE A 69 -6.37 11.74 -8.69
N PHE A 70 -7.11 11.67 -7.57
CA PHE A 70 -8.36 10.94 -7.47
C PHE A 70 -9.57 11.89 -7.60
N PRO A 71 -10.72 11.40 -8.11
CA PRO A 71 -10.96 10.03 -8.58
C PRO A 71 -10.28 9.75 -9.94
N ILE A 72 -9.71 8.56 -10.08
CA ILE A 72 -9.08 8.13 -11.34
C ILE A 72 -10.15 7.62 -12.31
N VAL A 73 -10.01 7.93 -13.59
CA VAL A 73 -10.89 7.48 -14.67
C VAL A 73 -11.08 5.97 -14.62
N LYS A 74 -12.34 5.50 -14.69
CA LYS A 74 -12.73 4.07 -14.57
C LYS A 74 -12.34 3.41 -13.24
N ASN A 75 -12.03 4.19 -12.20
CA ASN A 75 -11.70 3.72 -10.86
C ASN A 75 -10.61 2.63 -10.88
N CYS A 76 -9.65 2.75 -11.79
CA CYS A 76 -8.67 1.72 -12.10
C CYS A 76 -7.31 2.36 -12.33
N TYR A 77 -6.30 1.91 -11.59
CA TYR A 77 -4.95 2.44 -11.69
C TYR A 77 -3.89 1.40 -11.38
N PHE A 78 -2.68 1.69 -11.82
CA PHE A 78 -1.49 0.96 -11.48
C PHE A 78 -0.55 1.87 -10.71
N GLY A 79 0.29 1.27 -9.88
CA GLY A 79 1.43 1.98 -9.32
C GLY A 79 2.65 1.09 -9.29
N THR A 80 3.80 1.75 -9.26
CA THR A 80 5.11 1.15 -9.09
C THR A 80 5.91 1.95 -8.10
N MET A 81 6.70 1.25 -7.27
CA MET A 81 7.69 1.89 -6.40
C MET A 81 8.87 0.94 -6.17
N LYS A 82 10.02 1.53 -5.87
CA LYS A 82 11.15 0.83 -5.27
C LYS A 82 10.97 0.87 -3.76
N MET A 83 11.19 -0.26 -3.12
CA MET A 83 11.10 -0.36 -1.67
C MET A 83 12.31 -1.12 -1.12
N TYR A 84 12.79 -0.68 0.04
CA TYR A 84 13.79 -1.38 0.83
C TYR A 84 13.23 -1.52 2.25
N VAL A 85 13.24 -2.73 2.79
CA VAL A 85 12.81 -3.01 4.16
C VAL A 85 14.01 -3.52 4.94
N GLU A 86 14.38 -2.87 6.04
CA GLU A 86 15.50 -3.33 6.88
C GLU A 86 15.14 -4.63 7.59
N GLU A 87 13.95 -4.66 8.18
CA GLU A 87 13.35 -5.81 8.83
C GLU A 87 11.82 -5.69 8.79
N ALA A 88 11.15 -6.73 8.28
CA ALA A 88 9.72 -6.87 8.28
C ALA A 88 9.21 -7.43 9.62
N SER A 89 7.93 -7.25 9.89
CA SER A 89 7.35 -7.51 11.19
C SER A 89 7.41 -8.98 11.62
N PRO A 90 7.55 -9.26 12.93
CA PRO A 90 7.70 -10.62 13.42
C PRO A 90 6.43 -11.44 13.18
N ASN A 91 6.57 -12.76 13.34
CA ASN A 91 5.48 -13.69 13.10
C ASN A 91 4.23 -13.34 13.94
N GLY A 92 3.07 -13.32 13.29
CA GLY A 92 1.78 -13.04 13.92
C GLY A 92 1.36 -11.56 13.90
N VAL A 93 2.30 -10.63 13.68
CA VAL A 93 1.97 -9.20 13.52
C VAL A 93 1.49 -8.95 12.08
N HIS A 94 0.26 -8.46 11.95
CA HIS A 94 -0.29 -7.93 10.71
C HIS A 94 0.28 -6.54 10.47
N TRP A 95 0.83 -6.34 9.28
CA TRP A 95 1.32 -5.06 8.82
C TRP A 95 0.77 -4.68 7.43
N THR A 96 0.73 -3.38 7.15
CA THR A 96 0.33 -2.82 5.84
C THR A 96 1.46 -1.93 5.31
N MET A 97 1.74 -2.03 4.01
CA MET A 97 2.69 -1.15 3.31
C MET A 97 2.04 -0.28 2.22
N LEU A 98 0.89 -0.70 1.71
CA LEU A 98 0.17 -0.04 0.64
C LEU A 98 -1.32 -0.11 0.93
N GLN A 99 -2.01 1.02 0.82
CA GLN A 99 -3.45 1.11 1.05
C GLN A 99 -4.12 2.06 0.06
N SER A 100 -5.34 1.73 -0.34
CA SER A 100 -6.25 2.66 -1.02
C SER A 100 -7.63 2.55 -0.38
N SER A 101 -8.34 3.66 -0.29
CA SER A 101 -9.65 3.71 0.38
C SER A 101 -10.61 4.69 -0.28
N GLY A 102 -11.87 4.60 0.12
CA GLY A 102 -12.91 5.56 -0.23
C GLY A 102 -14.31 5.04 0.07
N LYS A 103 -15.33 5.71 -0.47
CA LYS A 103 -16.74 5.28 -0.32
C LYS A 103 -17.11 4.16 -1.28
N VAL A 104 -17.88 3.18 -0.80
CA VAL A 104 -18.47 2.15 -1.65
C VAL A 104 -19.72 2.69 -2.34
N ARG A 105 -19.84 2.48 -3.65
CA ARG A 105 -20.95 3.04 -4.44
C ARG A 105 -22.31 2.56 -3.94
N SER A 106 -23.22 3.49 -3.73
CA SER A 106 -24.60 3.23 -3.28
C SER A 106 -24.69 2.45 -1.97
N GLN A 107 -23.68 2.57 -1.10
CA GLN A 107 -23.63 1.93 0.21
C GLN A 107 -23.23 2.94 1.30
N ASN A 108 -23.65 2.69 2.54
CA ASN A 108 -23.39 3.57 3.68
C ASN A 108 -22.10 3.19 4.46
N PHE A 109 -21.12 2.60 3.79
CA PHE A 109 -19.83 2.26 4.38
C PHE A 109 -18.67 2.66 3.44
N SER A 110 -17.49 2.81 4.03
CA SER A 110 -16.23 2.98 3.31
C SER A 110 -15.44 1.69 3.35
N ALA A 111 -14.58 1.46 2.36
CA ALA A 111 -13.72 0.31 2.31
C ALA A 111 -12.26 0.72 2.18
N GLU A 112 -11.38 -0.12 2.71
CA GLU A 112 -9.94 -0.03 2.60
C GLU A 112 -9.42 -1.34 1.99
N ILE A 113 -8.64 -1.24 0.92
CA ILE A 113 -7.91 -2.37 0.34
C ILE A 113 -6.43 -2.17 0.60
N ARG A 114 -5.76 -3.24 1.01
CA ARG A 114 -4.39 -3.15 1.52
C ARG A 114 -3.54 -4.28 0.96
N TYR A 115 -2.28 -3.94 0.68
CA TYR A 115 -1.22 -4.93 0.59
C TYR A 115 -0.26 -4.75 1.76
N GLY A 116 0.10 -5.88 2.34
CA GLY A 116 0.86 -5.95 3.55
C GLY A 116 1.35 -7.38 3.76
N GLY A 117 1.32 -7.83 5.00
CA GLY A 117 1.67 -9.18 5.33
C GLY A 117 1.30 -9.59 6.75
N GLN A 118 1.36 -10.88 6.96
CA GLN A 118 1.17 -11.52 8.25
C GLN A 118 1.83 -12.90 8.18
N HIS A 119 2.17 -13.46 9.34
CA HIS A 119 2.71 -14.81 9.51
C HIS A 119 4.01 -15.08 8.73
N GLN A 120 5.12 -15.22 9.45
CA GLN A 120 6.43 -15.54 8.86
C GLN A 120 6.86 -14.57 7.74
N LYS A 121 6.45 -13.30 7.85
CA LYS A 121 6.74 -12.22 6.89
C LYS A 121 6.15 -12.46 5.50
N HIS A 122 5.15 -13.33 5.37
CA HIS A 122 4.46 -13.58 4.11
C HIS A 122 3.57 -12.41 3.72
N LEU A 123 3.49 -12.16 2.41
CA LEU A 123 2.63 -11.14 1.83
C LEU A 123 1.15 -11.53 1.97
N MET A 124 0.32 -10.52 2.17
CA MET A 124 -1.11 -10.64 2.37
C MET A 124 -1.85 -9.50 1.67
N ALA A 125 -2.99 -9.82 1.04
CA ALA A 125 -4.01 -8.83 0.71
C ALA A 125 -4.99 -8.72 1.88
N ASN A 126 -5.45 -7.52 2.21
CA ASN A 126 -6.43 -7.29 3.27
C ASN A 126 -7.54 -6.33 2.80
N TYR A 127 -8.75 -6.57 3.30
CA TYR A 127 -9.93 -5.75 3.07
C TYR A 127 -10.64 -5.51 4.40
N ASP A 128 -10.98 -4.25 4.63
CA ASP A 128 -11.58 -3.80 5.87
C ASP A 128 -12.57 -2.67 5.56
N THR A 129 -13.54 -2.45 6.44
CA THR A 129 -14.63 -1.50 6.23
C THR A 129 -14.85 -0.59 7.42
N GLN A 130 -15.25 0.65 7.13
CA GLN A 130 -15.77 1.57 8.14
C GLN A 130 -17.27 1.73 7.96
N GLY A 131 -18.05 1.41 9.00
CA GLY A 131 -19.52 1.40 9.00
C GLY A 131 -20.13 0.00 8.98
N LEU A 132 -19.35 -1.00 8.60
CA LEU A 132 -19.62 -2.44 8.79
C LEU A 132 -18.41 -3.07 9.46
N LYS A 133 -18.61 -4.15 10.22
CA LYS A 133 -17.51 -4.94 10.78
C LYS A 133 -17.02 -5.93 9.74
N SER A 134 -15.83 -5.69 9.21
CA SER A 134 -15.08 -6.67 8.43
C SER A 134 -13.63 -6.69 8.87
N ASP A 135 -12.91 -7.76 8.53
CA ASP A 135 -11.45 -7.83 8.51
C ASP A 135 -11.08 -9.08 7.73
N CYS A 136 -11.02 -8.94 6.41
CA CYS A 136 -10.86 -10.03 5.47
C CYS A 136 -9.43 -10.09 4.92
N TRP A 137 -8.96 -11.29 4.58
CA TRP A 137 -7.60 -11.49 4.11
C TRP A 137 -7.50 -12.47 2.96
N LYS A 138 -6.33 -12.49 2.32
CA LYS A 138 -5.85 -13.54 1.42
C LYS A 138 -4.34 -13.63 1.58
N HIS A 139 -3.80 -14.81 1.88
CA HIS A 139 -2.38 -15.00 2.17
C HIS A 139 -1.59 -15.54 0.98
N SER A 140 -0.29 -15.28 1.00
CA SER A 140 0.72 -15.91 0.16
C SER A 140 1.70 -16.73 1.00
N GLN A 141 2.56 -17.53 0.36
CA GLN A 141 3.80 -18.05 0.94
C GLN A 141 5.03 -17.23 0.50
N VAL A 142 4.83 -16.20 -0.32
CA VAL A 142 5.89 -15.29 -0.76
C VAL A 142 6.20 -14.34 0.38
N LYS A 143 7.47 -14.30 0.80
CA LYS A 143 7.97 -13.36 1.81
C LYS A 143 8.29 -12.01 1.18
N ILE A 144 8.06 -10.93 1.92
CA ILE A 144 8.60 -9.62 1.55
C ILE A 144 10.14 -9.67 1.55
N PRO A 145 10.83 -9.09 0.57
CA PRO A 145 12.28 -8.99 0.62
C PRO A 145 12.76 -8.04 1.72
N GLU A 146 13.86 -8.40 2.36
CA GLU A 146 14.53 -7.58 3.38
C GLU A 146 15.97 -7.30 2.93
N LYS A 147 16.54 -6.18 3.38
CA LYS A 147 17.93 -5.77 3.18
C LYS A 147 18.39 -5.66 1.72
N LYS A 148 17.46 -5.41 0.82
CA LYS A 148 17.72 -5.11 -0.59
C LYS A 148 16.57 -4.28 -1.17
N TRP A 149 16.87 -3.53 -2.22
CA TRP A 149 15.84 -2.89 -3.03
C TRP A 149 15.08 -3.95 -3.83
N PHE A 150 13.76 -3.77 -3.91
CA PHE A 150 12.87 -4.54 -4.76
C PHE A 150 11.82 -3.62 -5.37
N THR A 151 11.20 -4.09 -6.45
CA THR A 151 10.14 -3.37 -7.15
C THR A 151 8.79 -3.95 -6.76
N LEU A 152 7.92 -3.11 -6.22
CA LEU A 152 6.50 -3.42 -6.11
C LEU A 152 5.77 -2.75 -7.27
N LYS A 153 5.00 -3.54 -8.02
CA LYS A 153 3.96 -3.03 -8.91
C LYS A 153 2.61 -3.51 -8.38
N TRP A 154 1.59 -2.66 -8.44
CA TRP A 154 0.22 -3.06 -8.11
C TRP A 154 -0.77 -2.56 -9.14
N MET A 155 -1.95 -3.16 -9.12
CA MET A 155 -3.13 -2.72 -9.86
C MET A 155 -4.31 -2.79 -8.92
N PHE A 156 -5.10 -1.72 -8.84
CA PHE A 156 -6.43 -1.72 -8.22
C PHE A 156 -7.48 -1.33 -9.26
N ASP A 157 -8.52 -2.16 -9.40
CA ASP A 157 -9.67 -1.95 -10.29
C ASP A 157 -10.94 -2.04 -9.43
N GLY A 158 -11.41 -0.87 -8.97
CA GLY A 158 -12.53 -0.79 -8.04
C GLY A 158 -13.88 -1.04 -8.71
N ASP A 159 -13.99 -0.89 -10.04
CA ASP A 159 -15.20 -1.27 -10.78
C ASP A 159 -15.35 -2.80 -10.91
N ARG A 160 -14.28 -3.58 -10.64
CA ARG A 160 -14.25 -5.05 -10.75
C ARG A 160 -13.83 -5.78 -9.49
N ASN A 161 -13.70 -5.07 -8.36
CA ASN A 161 -13.20 -5.64 -7.11
C ASN A 161 -11.93 -6.48 -7.31
N THR A 162 -11.02 -5.98 -8.16
CA THR A 162 -9.82 -6.73 -8.55
C THR A 162 -8.58 -5.99 -8.08
N MET A 163 -7.69 -6.69 -7.39
CA MET A 163 -6.34 -6.20 -7.07
C MET A 163 -5.28 -7.24 -7.41
N LYS A 164 -4.13 -6.76 -7.88
CA LYS A 164 -2.97 -7.57 -8.23
C LYS A 164 -1.70 -6.92 -7.70
N LEU A 165 -0.75 -7.76 -7.32
CA LEU A 165 0.59 -7.34 -6.90
C LEU A 165 1.64 -8.12 -7.71
N TRP A 166 2.68 -7.42 -8.12
CA TRP A 166 3.89 -8.00 -8.67
C TRP A 166 5.08 -7.59 -7.80
N LEU A 167 5.95 -8.55 -7.55
CA LEU A 167 7.22 -8.39 -6.86
C LEU A 167 8.35 -8.68 -7.85
N ASP A 168 9.22 -7.69 -8.08
CA ASP A 168 10.33 -7.78 -9.05
C ASP A 168 9.87 -8.30 -10.44
N GLY A 169 8.73 -7.78 -10.91
CA GLY A 169 8.13 -8.15 -12.20
C GLY A 169 7.34 -9.46 -12.21
N THR A 170 7.38 -10.23 -11.13
CA THR A 170 6.64 -11.50 -11.01
C THR A 170 5.34 -11.32 -10.25
N ILE A 171 4.21 -11.75 -10.82
CA ILE A 171 2.90 -11.67 -10.16
C ILE A 171 2.84 -12.58 -8.94
N VAL A 172 2.28 -12.10 -7.83
CA VAL A 172 2.03 -12.90 -6.62
C VAL A 172 0.61 -13.44 -6.67
N GLU A 173 0.37 -14.48 -7.47
CA GLU A 173 -0.98 -14.98 -7.79
C GLU A 173 -1.81 -15.36 -6.55
N ALA A 174 -1.16 -15.84 -5.50
CA ALA A 174 -1.81 -16.22 -4.25
C ALA A 174 -2.58 -15.06 -3.60
N ILE A 175 -2.19 -13.80 -3.85
CA ILE A 175 -2.84 -12.58 -3.34
C ILE A 175 -3.43 -11.70 -4.45
N THR A 176 -3.60 -12.26 -5.65
CA THR A 176 -4.53 -11.71 -6.64
C THR A 176 -5.95 -11.90 -6.09
N VAL A 177 -6.69 -10.81 -5.92
CA VAL A 177 -8.09 -10.85 -5.50
C VAL A 177 -8.99 -10.50 -6.67
N LYS A 178 -10.10 -11.24 -6.75
CA LYS A 178 -11.25 -10.93 -7.59
C LYS A 178 -12.49 -11.26 -6.76
N ASP A 179 -13.21 -10.22 -6.34
CA ASP A 179 -14.43 -10.25 -5.53
C ASP A 179 -14.32 -10.85 -4.11
N TYR A 180 -13.38 -11.76 -3.83
CA TYR A 180 -13.31 -12.51 -2.57
C TYR A 180 -11.87 -12.79 -2.09
N GLY A 181 -11.70 -12.78 -0.78
CA GLY A 181 -10.51 -13.28 -0.07
C GLY A 181 -10.61 -14.77 0.25
N GLU A 182 -9.82 -15.22 1.23
CA GLU A 182 -9.87 -16.59 1.75
C GLU A 182 -10.66 -16.71 3.06
N GLY A 183 -10.80 -15.61 3.81
CA GLY A 183 -11.54 -15.58 5.07
C GLY A 183 -11.61 -14.19 5.67
N CYS A 184 -12.40 -14.05 6.74
CA CYS A 184 -12.52 -12.82 7.51
C CYS A 184 -12.68 -13.10 9.01
N ALA A 185 -12.16 -12.21 9.87
CA ALA A 185 -12.30 -12.31 11.33
C ALA A 185 -13.68 -11.80 11.76
N PHE A 186 -14.18 -10.79 11.05
CA PHE A 186 -15.56 -10.32 11.08
C PHE A 186 -16.07 -10.26 9.64
N ASP A 187 -17.35 -10.59 9.42
CA ASP A 187 -17.85 -10.77 8.06
C ASP A 187 -19.27 -10.24 7.82
N GLU A 188 -19.51 -8.96 8.14
CA GLU A 188 -20.79 -8.30 7.76
C GLU A 188 -20.90 -8.03 6.25
N VAL A 189 -19.86 -8.37 5.47
CA VAL A 189 -19.80 -8.23 4.01
C VAL A 189 -20.03 -9.56 3.26
N ASN A 190 -20.26 -10.66 3.98
CA ASN A 190 -20.47 -12.01 3.42
C ASN A 190 -19.34 -12.45 2.47
N ASN A 191 -18.11 -12.27 2.95
CA ASN A 191 -16.81 -12.56 2.35
C ASN A 191 -16.53 -11.77 1.05
N LYS A 192 -17.42 -10.84 0.68
CA LYS A 192 -17.28 -10.03 -0.53
C LYS A 192 -16.38 -8.84 -0.26
N TRP A 193 -15.39 -8.67 -1.10
CA TRP A 193 -14.54 -7.50 -1.11
C TRP A 193 -15.15 -6.49 -2.09
N ILE A 194 -15.98 -5.59 -1.58
CA ILE A 194 -16.63 -4.57 -2.40
C ILE A 194 -15.74 -3.33 -2.40
N PHE A 195 -15.07 -3.08 -3.51
CA PHE A 195 -14.06 -2.03 -3.60
C PHE A 195 -14.72 -0.64 -3.65
N PRO A 196 -14.07 0.37 -3.06
CA PRO A 196 -14.60 1.73 -3.06
C PRO A 196 -14.35 2.42 -4.40
N VAL A 197 -14.96 3.60 -4.57
CA VAL A 197 -14.38 4.63 -5.43
C VAL A 197 -13.12 5.12 -4.73
N PHE A 198 -11.95 4.89 -5.33
CA PHE A 198 -10.69 5.26 -4.69
C PHE A 198 -10.55 6.77 -4.59
N GLU A 199 -10.16 7.23 -3.41
CA GLU A 199 -9.97 8.65 -3.08
C GLU A 199 -8.51 8.97 -2.76
N ASN A 200 -7.69 7.94 -2.54
CA ASN A 200 -6.28 8.10 -2.19
C ASN A 200 -5.47 6.83 -2.44
N VAL A 201 -4.15 6.96 -2.38
CA VAL A 201 -3.20 5.87 -2.17
C VAL A 201 -2.22 6.28 -1.06
N LEU A 202 -1.99 5.38 -0.11
CA LEU A 202 -1.03 5.53 0.98
C LEU A 202 0.08 4.49 0.83
N MET A 203 1.33 4.91 0.97
CA MET A 203 2.52 4.05 0.95
C MET A 203 3.40 4.32 2.18
N GLY A 204 3.96 3.27 2.77
CA GLY A 204 4.75 3.36 3.99
C GLY A 204 4.74 2.07 4.80
N TRP A 205 4.55 2.18 6.12
CA TRP A 205 4.48 1.01 7.01
C TRP A 205 3.61 1.25 8.26
N VAL A 206 2.86 0.23 8.65
CA VAL A 206 2.19 0.12 9.95
C VAL A 206 2.21 -1.32 10.44
N ASP A 207 2.46 -1.51 11.73
CA ASP A 207 2.14 -2.73 12.46
C ASP A 207 0.83 -2.48 13.25
N TYR A 208 -0.16 -3.36 13.13
CA TYR A 208 -1.43 -3.21 13.86
C TYR A 208 -1.32 -3.64 15.32
N GLN A 209 -0.64 -4.76 15.58
CA GLN A 209 -0.39 -5.29 16.91
C GLN A 209 0.89 -4.69 17.53
N THR A 210 1.00 -4.83 18.86
CA THR A 210 2.22 -4.53 19.62
C THR A 210 3.19 -5.71 19.62
N GLY A 211 4.43 -5.50 20.05
CA GLY A 211 5.49 -6.52 20.07
C GLY A 211 6.29 -6.64 18.77
N GLY A 212 6.08 -5.71 17.83
CA GLY A 212 6.84 -5.61 16.60
C GLY A 212 8.12 -4.77 16.73
N GLY A 213 8.16 -3.77 17.60
CA GLY A 213 9.16 -2.72 17.63
C GLY A 213 8.99 -1.71 16.50
N THR A 214 10.10 -1.14 16.06
CA THR A 214 10.13 -0.11 15.00
C THR A 214 10.50 -0.71 13.65
N ARG A 215 10.06 -0.06 12.56
CA ARG A 215 10.37 -0.49 11.19
C ARG A 215 11.09 0.61 10.46
N ASN A 216 12.16 0.25 9.77
CA ASN A 216 12.90 1.14 8.90
C ASN A 216 12.66 0.68 7.46
N VAL A 217 12.04 1.58 6.69
CA VAL A 217 11.64 1.33 5.30
C VAL A 217 12.05 2.52 4.46
N TRP A 218 12.52 2.28 3.25
CA TRP A 218 12.77 3.33 2.27
C TRP A 218 11.90 3.09 1.03
N ILE A 219 11.37 4.17 0.47
CA ILE A 219 10.61 4.15 -0.78
C ILE A 219 11.22 5.15 -1.74
N ASP A 220 11.37 4.74 -2.99
CA ASP A 220 11.93 5.53 -4.08
C ASP A 220 11.21 5.26 -5.40
N ASP A 221 11.40 6.12 -6.40
CA ASP A 221 10.86 6.04 -7.76
C ASP A 221 9.37 5.64 -7.82
N VAL A 222 8.50 6.44 -7.20
CA VAL A 222 7.06 6.20 -7.24
C VAL A 222 6.49 6.66 -8.57
N VAL A 223 5.72 5.81 -9.24
CA VAL A 223 4.98 6.15 -10.46
C VAL A 223 3.56 5.61 -10.35
N ILE A 224 2.56 6.44 -10.63
CA ILE A 224 1.15 6.07 -10.71
C ILE A 224 0.67 6.28 -12.15
N THR A 225 0.01 5.28 -12.72
CA THR A 225 -0.42 5.27 -14.12
C THR A 225 -1.84 4.73 -14.27
N THR A 226 -2.36 4.82 -15.49
CA THR A 226 -3.63 4.17 -15.89
C THR A 226 -3.44 2.77 -16.50
N LYS A 227 -2.19 2.29 -16.66
CA LYS A 227 -1.81 0.97 -17.22
C LYS A 227 -0.40 0.52 -16.79
#